data_AF-A0A2N5X120-F1
#
_entry.id   AF-A0A2N5X120-F1
#
_cell.length_a   1.000
_cell.length_b   1.000
_cell.length_c   1.000
_cell.angle_alpha   90.00
_cell.angle_beta   90.00
_cell.angle_gamma   90.00
#
_symmetry.space_group_name_H-M   'P 1'
#
loop_
_entity.id
_entity.type
_entity.pdbx_description
1 polymer ?
#
loop_
_entity_poly.entity_id
_entity_poly.type
_entity_poly.pdbx_seq_one_letter_code
_entity_poly.pdbx_strand_id
1 'polypeptide(L)'
;MLPAFTGSHEATWATICLADMGDSGAAVVAIPQMSPRNVIWAKQGKWVHLAKVAFEKYHLRKVRRGSTYPIHEKFILKMMGIEKLKS
;
A
#
# COMPACT_ATOMS: atom_id res chain seq x y z
N MET A 1 7.98 17.02 19.73
CA MET A 1 9.00 16.46 18.83
C MET A 1 9.57 15.23 19.53
N LEU A 2 8.98 14.06 19.29
CA LEU A 2 9.43 12.82 19.96
C LEU A 2 10.62 12.23 19.18
N PRO A 3 11.64 11.70 19.88
CA PRO A 3 12.85 11.17 19.24
C PRO A 3 12.49 9.94 18.40
N ALA A 4 13.01 9.89 17.17
CA ALA A 4 12.90 8.72 16.32
C ALA A 4 13.60 7.54 17.03
N PHE A 5 12.86 6.44 17.16
CA PHE A 5 13.32 5.18 17.70
C PHE A 5 14.60 4.74 16.97
N THR A 6 15.73 4.68 17.67
CA THR A 6 17.05 4.35 17.11
C THR A 6 17.17 2.84 16.84
N GLY A 7 16.53 2.37 15.76
CA GLY A 7 16.86 1.10 15.11
C GLY A 7 17.70 1.36 13.87
N SER A 8 18.57 0.44 13.46
CA SER A 8 19.39 0.60 12.23
C SER A 8 18.56 0.64 10.93
N HIS A 9 17.25 0.44 11.02
CA HIS A 9 16.31 0.44 9.91
C HIS A 9 15.00 1.12 10.32
N GLU A 10 14.59 2.15 9.59
CA GLU A 10 13.29 2.80 9.76
C GLU A 10 12.31 2.26 8.71
N ALA A 11 11.05 2.00 9.09
CA ALA A 11 10.02 1.66 8.12
C ALA A 11 9.53 2.91 7.37
N THR A 12 9.27 2.78 6.06
CA THR A 12 8.56 3.83 5.34
C THR A 12 7.07 3.69 5.64
N TRP A 13 6.52 4.68 6.34
CA TRP A 13 5.10 4.74 6.67
C TRP A 13 4.29 5.15 5.43
N ALA A 14 4.04 4.24 4.48
CA ALA A 14 3.20 4.48 3.30
C ALA A 14 1.86 3.75 3.44
N THR A 15 0.77 4.35 2.95
CA THR A 15 -0.56 3.73 2.94
C THR A 15 -1.15 3.71 1.55
N ILE A 16 -1.80 2.58 1.22
CA ILE A 16 -2.62 2.38 0.03
C ILE A 16 -3.99 1.92 0.54
N CYS A 17 -5.03 2.67 0.21
CA CYS A 17 -6.41 2.36 0.57
C CYS A 17 -7.24 2.17 -0.70
N LEU A 18 -7.92 1.02 -0.82
CA LEU A 18 -8.91 0.75 -1.86
C LEU A 18 -10.29 0.68 -1.21
N ALA A 19 -11.11 1.69 -1.48
CA ALA A 19 -12.50 1.76 -1.07
C ALA A 19 -13.40 1.37 -2.25
N ASP A 20 -14.34 0.45 -2.01
CA ASP A 20 -15.27 -0.07 -3.00
C ASP A 20 -16.70 0.35 -2.63
N MET A 21 -17.45 0.86 -3.61
CA MET A 21 -18.82 1.34 -3.48
C MET A 21 -19.80 0.50 -4.31
N GLY A 22 -19.38 -0.68 -4.80
CA GLY A 22 -20.17 -1.55 -5.67
C GLY A 22 -19.74 -1.40 -7.12
N ASP A 23 -20.34 -0.48 -7.88
CA ASP A 23 -20.04 -0.30 -9.31
C ASP A 23 -18.83 0.61 -9.58
N SER A 24 -18.33 1.30 -8.54
CA SER A 24 -17.17 2.19 -8.60
C SER A 24 -16.41 2.14 -7.28
N GLY A 25 -15.17 2.61 -7.26
CA GLY A 25 -14.40 2.73 -6.02
C GLY A 25 -13.44 3.91 -6.04
N ALA A 26 -12.80 4.17 -4.90
CA ALA A 26 -11.76 5.17 -4.73
C ALA A 26 -10.45 4.53 -4.24
N ALA A 27 -9.37 4.76 -4.98
CA ALA A 27 -8.02 4.37 -4.59
C ALA A 27 -7.29 5.60 -4.05
N VAL A 28 -6.75 5.49 -2.84
CA VAL A 28 -5.99 6.55 -2.18
C VAL A 28 -4.61 6.02 -1.84
N VAL A 29 -3.57 6.75 -2.23
CA VAL A 29 -2.21 6.48 -1.79
C VAL A 29 -1.66 7.69 -1.09
N ALA A 30 -1.12 7.47 0.11
CA ALA A 30 -0.51 8.51 0.93
C ALA A 30 0.88 8.07 1.40
N ILE A 31 1.87 8.92 1.12
CA ILE A 31 3.26 8.73 1.54
C ILE A 31 3.76 10.07 2.10
N PRO A 32 4.12 10.18 3.38
CA PRO A 32 3.93 9.23 4.50
C PRO A 32 2.47 9.17 5.03
N GLN A 33 2.18 8.25 5.95
CA GLN A 33 0.87 8.12 6.62
C GLN A 33 0.57 9.33 7.52
N MET A 34 1.58 9.79 8.28
CA MET A 34 1.48 10.94 9.19
C MET A 34 1.59 12.25 8.40
N SER A 35 0.75 13.23 8.74
CA SER A 35 0.85 14.61 8.23
C SER A 35 2.18 15.23 8.67
N PRO A 36 2.95 15.99 7.85
CA PRO A 36 2.73 16.47 6.47
C PRO A 36 3.06 15.43 5.39
N ARG A 37 2.15 15.29 4.42
CA ARG A 37 2.24 14.27 3.36
C ARG A 37 2.96 14.83 2.14
N ASN A 38 3.89 14.06 1.58
CA ASN A 38 4.61 14.44 0.37
C ASN A 38 3.81 14.06 -0.89
N VAL A 39 3.18 12.89 -0.86
CA VAL A 39 2.35 12.36 -1.94
C VAL A 39 0.99 12.02 -1.39
N ILE A 40 -0.06 12.68 -1.90
CA ILE A 40 -1.44 12.25 -1.76
C ILE A 40 -2.04 12.18 -3.16
N TRP A 41 -2.50 11.01 -3.57
CA TRP A 41 -3.31 10.91 -4.76
C TRP A 41 -4.52 10.05 -4.47
N ALA A 42 -5.69 10.57 -4.87
CA ALA A 42 -6.95 9.89 -4.81
C ALA A 42 -7.51 9.80 -6.22
N LYS A 43 -7.88 8.61 -6.66
CA LYS A 43 -8.52 8.38 -7.96
C LYS A 43 -9.77 7.55 -7.76
N GLN A 44 -10.89 8.05 -8.28
CA GLN A 44 -12.14 7.32 -8.33
C GLN A 44 -12.31 6.68 -9.70
N GLY A 45 -12.87 5.47 -9.74
CA GLY A 45 -13.21 4.81 -11.00
C GLY A 45 -13.68 3.38 -10.82
N LYS A 46 -14.29 2.82 -11.87
CA LYS A 46 -14.75 1.42 -11.91
C LYS A 46 -13.59 0.42 -11.81
N TRP A 47 -12.40 0.81 -12.26
CA TRP A 47 -11.19 0.00 -12.15
C TRP A 47 -10.80 -0.29 -10.68
N VAL A 48 -11.21 0.57 -9.74
CA VAL A 48 -10.90 0.38 -8.32
C VAL A 48 -11.69 -0.80 -7.73
N HIS A 49 -12.91 -1.02 -8.19
CA HIS A 49 -13.71 -2.19 -7.80
C HIS A 49 -13.00 -3.49 -8.22
N LEU A 50 -12.57 -3.58 -9.48
CA LEU A 50 -11.79 -4.72 -9.97
C LEU A 50 -10.47 -4.89 -9.21
N ALA A 51 -9.78 -3.79 -8.90
CA ALA A 51 -8.56 -3.82 -8.10
C ALA A 51 -8.81 -4.36 -6.67
N LYS A 52 -9.93 -4.00 -6.04
CA LYS A 52 -10.32 -4.50 -4.71
C LYS A 52 -10.55 -6.02 -4.73
N VAL A 53 -11.37 -6.50 -5.66
CA VAL A 53 -11.68 -7.94 -5.82
C VAL A 53 -10.41 -8.74 -6.09
N ALA A 54 -9.53 -8.24 -6.97
CA ALA A 54 -8.26 -8.88 -7.26
C ALA A 54 -7.36 -8.93 -6.02
N PHE A 55 -7.26 -7.83 -5.27
CA PHE A 55 -6.46 -7.76 -4.05
C PHE A 55 -6.95 -8.75 -2.98
N GLU A 56 -8.25 -8.85 -2.74
CA GLU A 56 -8.80 -9.78 -1.74
C GLU A 56 -8.51 -11.24 -2.09
N LYS A 57 -8.77 -11.62 -3.35
CA LYS A 57 -8.50 -12.99 -3.83
C LYS A 57 -7.01 -13.33 -3.75
N TYR A 58 -6.16 -12.38 -4.13
CA TYR A 58 -4.71 -12.51 -4.06
C TYR A 58 -4.22 -12.64 -2.60
N HIS A 59 -4.70 -11.77 -1.71
CA HIS A 59 -4.31 -11.75 -0.30
C HIS A 59 -4.73 -13.05 0.41
N LEU A 60 -5.94 -13.54 0.19
CA LEU A 60 -6.40 -14.81 0.74
C LEU A 60 -5.59 -16.00 0.18
N ARG A 61 -5.26 -15.99 -1.11
CA ARG A 61 -4.38 -17.01 -1.70
C ARG A 61 -2.97 -16.98 -1.09
N LYS A 62 -2.44 -15.78 -0.80
CA LYS A 62 -1.15 -15.58 -0.17
C LYS A 62 -1.14 -16.14 1.26
N VAL A 63 -2.17 -15.84 2.05
CA VAL A 63 -2.34 -16.37 3.42
C VAL A 63 -2.40 -17.91 3.40
N ARG A 64 -3.20 -18.50 2.51
CA ARG A 64 -3.30 -19.97 2.38
C ARG A 64 -2.00 -20.65 1.94
N ARG A 65 -1.15 -19.97 1.17
CA ARG A 65 0.15 -20.50 0.71
C ARG A 65 1.29 -20.27 1.70
N GLY A 66 1.07 -19.51 2.78
CA GLY A 66 2.11 -19.22 3.78
C GLY A 66 3.29 -18.38 3.24
N SER A 67 3.14 -17.68 2.11
CA SER A 67 4.21 -16.88 1.52
C SER A 67 4.11 -15.43 2.00
N THR A 68 5.06 -14.98 2.80
CA THR A 68 5.09 -13.61 3.34
C THR A 68 5.82 -12.60 2.45
N TYR A 69 6.73 -13.06 1.57
CA TYR A 69 7.58 -12.18 0.75
C TYR A 69 7.57 -12.54 -0.76
N PRO A 70 6.46 -12.28 -1.46
CA PRO A 70 6.42 -12.45 -2.90
C PRO A 70 7.23 -11.34 -3.62
N ILE A 71 8.15 -11.75 -4.49
CA ILE A 71 9.04 -10.85 -5.27
C ILE A 71 8.24 -9.83 -6.10
N HIS A 72 7.08 -10.24 -6.62
CA HIS A 72 6.22 -9.38 -7.44
C HIS A 72 5.60 -8.23 -6.65
N GLU A 73 5.20 -8.41 -5.39
CA GLU A 73 4.70 -7.29 -4.56
C GLU A 73 5.80 -6.26 -4.33
N LYS A 74 7.02 -6.73 -4.02
CA LYS A 74 8.17 -5.83 -3.80
C LYS A 74 8.44 -4.99 -5.05
N PHE A 75 8.39 -5.61 -6.23
CA PHE A 75 8.61 -4.91 -7.49
C PHE A 75 7.50 -3.88 -7.76
N ILE A 76 6.23 -4.26 -7.60
CA ILE A 76 5.09 -3.36 -7.82
C ILE A 76 5.11 -2.18 -6.83
N LEU A 77 5.37 -2.43 -5.54
CA LEU A 77 5.47 -1.39 -4.53
C LEU A 77 6.65 -0.46 -4.80
N LYS A 78 7.81 -1.00 -5.23
CA LYS A 78 8.98 -0.20 -5.62
C LYS A 78 8.69 0.68 -6.84
N MET A 79 7.97 0.17 -7.83
CA MET A 79 7.53 0.95 -9.00
C MET A 79 6.56 2.08 -8.61
N MET A 80 5.77 1.90 -7.56
CA MET A 80 4.92 2.96 -7.00
C MET A 80 5.66 3.91 -6.04
N GLY A 81 6.99 3.78 -5.90
CA GLY A 81 7.81 4.60 -5.01
C GLY A 81 7.67 4.28 -3.53
N ILE A 82 7.12 3.11 -3.18
CA ILE A 82 6.91 2.65 -1.81
C ILE A 82 7.96 1.60 -1.47
N GLU A 83 9.02 2.02 -0.80
CA GLU A 83 10.04 1.12 -0.25
C GLU A 83 9.66 0.71 1.18
N LYS A 84 9.90 -0.54 1.57
CA LYS A 84 9.51 -1.05 2.90
C LYS A 84 10.31 -0.38 4.04
N LEU A 85 11.59 -0.14 3.80
CA LEU A 85 12.51 0.47 4.75
C LEU A 85 13.05 1.77 4.14
N LYS A 86 13.17 2.82 4.95
CA LYS A 86 14.02 3.96 4.66
C LYS A 86 15.47 3.50 4.86
N SER A 87 16.28 3.74 3.83
CA SER A 87 17.74 3.67 3.94
C SER A 87 18.30 4.95 4.53
#